data_AF-A0A382C695-F1
#
_entry.id   AF-A0A382C695-F1
#
_cell.length_a   1.000
_cell.length_b   1.000
_cell.length_c   1.000
_cell.angle_alpha   90.00
_cell.angle_beta   90.00
_cell.angle_gamma   90.00
#
_symmetry.space_group_name_H-M   'P 1'
#
loop_
_entity.id
_entity.type
_entity.pdbx_description
1 polymer ?
#
loop_
_entity_poly.entity_id
_entity_poly.type
_entity_poly.pdbx_seq_one_letter_code
_entity_poly.pdbx_strand_id
1 'polypeptide(L)'
;MELLTIGATTHSRDKQWKPGEGITMEVSGMTWVQDVLFVAIRKGEIWRIENPHVADRKDLSMSLFASGLHEPLGLLADGNDILVTQRSEVTRLRDRNG
;
A
#
# COMPACT_ATOMS: atom_id res chain seq x y z
N MET A 1 7.17 6.39 20.52
CA MET A 1 6.83 5.70 19.27
C MET A 1 6.79 6.79 18.21
N GLU A 2 7.87 6.92 17.45
CA GLU A 2 8.04 7.98 16.46
C GLU A 2 7.35 7.54 15.16
N LEU A 3 6.32 8.29 14.75
CA LEU A 3 5.62 8.03 13.50
C LEU A 3 6.54 8.48 12.36
N LEU A 4 7.12 7.54 11.60
CA LEU A 4 7.97 7.85 10.45
C LEU A 4 7.11 8.43 9.31
N THR A 5 6.86 9.74 9.34
CA THR A 5 6.26 10.47 8.23
C THR A 5 7.28 10.66 7.11
N ILE A 6 6.89 10.22 5.90
CA ILE A 6 7.63 10.47 4.66
C ILE A 6 7.52 11.97 4.35
N GLY A 7 8.47 12.78 4.82
CA GLY A 7 8.92 14.05 4.22
C GLY A 7 7.92 15.13 3.80
N ALA A 8 6.63 15.08 4.16
CA ALA A 8 5.68 16.12 3.81
C ALA A 8 5.60 17.17 4.93
N THR A 9 6.28 18.30 4.74
CA THR A 9 6.27 19.47 5.64
C THR A 9 4.97 20.28 5.58
N THR A 10 4.00 19.83 4.79
CA THR A 10 2.70 20.49 4.56
C THR A 10 1.58 19.45 4.59
N HIS A 11 0.41 19.85 5.06
CA HIS A 11 -0.76 18.98 5.10
C HIS A 11 -1.16 18.63 3.65
N SER A 12 -1.71 17.43 3.40
CA SER A 12 -2.12 16.98 2.05
C SER A 12 -3.19 17.84 1.36
N ARG A 13 -3.66 18.89 2.03
CA ARG A 13 -4.68 19.85 1.55
C ARG A 13 -4.13 21.25 1.37
N ASP A 14 -2.84 21.47 1.64
CA ASP A 14 -2.20 22.75 1.40
C ASP A 14 -2.10 23.02 -0.11
N LYS A 15 -2.53 24.20 -0.53
CA LYS A 15 -2.49 24.62 -1.94
C LYS A 15 -1.06 24.67 -2.51
N GLN A 16 -0.06 24.67 -1.64
CA GLN A 16 1.37 24.74 -1.98
C GLN A 16 2.07 23.39 -1.75
N TRP A 17 1.32 22.35 -1.39
CA TRP A 17 1.88 21.01 -1.16
C TRP A 17 2.56 20.51 -2.44
N LYS A 18 3.80 20.04 -2.27
CA LYS A 18 4.55 19.33 -3.31
C LYS A 18 4.94 17.96 -2.76
N PRO A 19 4.83 16.89 -3.56
CA PRO A 19 5.38 15.61 -3.14
C PRO A 19 6.89 15.76 -2.92
N GLY A 20 7.41 15.12 -1.87
CA GLY A 20 8.86 14.99 -1.67
C GLY A 20 9.50 14.15 -2.77
N GLU A 21 10.83 14.20 -2.90
CA GLU A 21 11.53 13.37 -3.89
C GLU A 21 11.33 11.88 -3.62
N GLY A 22 10.99 11.11 -4.66
CA GLY A 22 10.69 9.68 -4.61
C GLY A 22 9.30 9.31 -5.13
N ILE A 23 8.97 8.01 -5.12
CA ILE A 23 7.62 7.55 -5.45
C ILE A 23 6.68 8.03 -4.34
N THR A 24 5.75 8.92 -4.68
CA THR A 24 4.65 9.26 -3.79
C THR A 24 3.81 8.01 -3.61
N MET A 25 3.95 7.39 -2.44
CA MET A 25 3.10 6.29 -2.01
C MET A 25 1.72 6.87 -1.70
N GLU A 26 0.90 7.03 -2.74
CA GLU A 26 -0.51 7.42 -2.62
C GLU A 26 -1.31 6.23 -2.07
N VAL A 27 -1.05 5.88 -0.81
CA VAL A 27 -1.67 4.74 -0.15
C VAL A 27 -3.18 4.95 -0.11
N SER A 28 -3.91 4.02 -0.71
CA SER A 28 -5.37 4.04 -0.76
C SER A 28 -6.02 2.92 0.04
N GLY A 29 -5.26 1.90 0.41
CA GLY A 29 -5.74 0.80 1.24
C GLY A 29 -4.60 0.02 1.84
N MET A 30 -4.84 -0.57 3.00
CA MET A 30 -3.91 -1.48 3.64
C MET A 30 -4.67 -2.56 4.39
N THR A 31 -4.16 -3.79 4.37
CA THR A 31 -4.69 -4.88 5.19
C THR A 31 -3.57 -5.81 5.58
N TRP A 32 -3.72 -6.43 6.75
CA TRP A 32 -2.87 -7.53 7.17
C TRP A 32 -3.45 -8.84 6.67
N VAL A 33 -2.60 -9.69 6.12
CA VAL A 33 -2.88 -11.10 5.91
C VAL A 33 -1.79 -11.85 6.68
N GLN A 34 -2.16 -12.44 7.81
CA GLN A 34 -1.19 -12.98 8.78
C GLN A 34 -0.18 -11.88 9.17
N ASP A 35 1.12 -12.15 9.08
CA ASP A 35 2.20 -11.21 9.43
C ASP A 35 2.68 -10.35 8.24
N VAL A 36 1.99 -10.42 7.11
CA VAL A 36 2.33 -9.70 5.88
C VAL A 36 1.39 -8.52 5.71
N LEU A 37 1.97 -7.33 5.51
CA LEU A 37 1.23 -6.11 5.25
C LEU A 37 1.07 -5.92 3.74
N PHE A 38 -0.17 -5.81 3.26
CA PHE A 38 -0.47 -5.46 1.89
C PHE A 38 -0.88 -3.99 1.80
N VAL A 39 -0.33 -3.29 0.81
CA VAL A 39 -0.54 -1.85 0.60
C VAL A 39 -0.97 -1.59 -0.83
N ALA A 40 -2.14 -1.01 -1.01
CA ALA A 40 -2.58 -0.49 -2.30
C ALA A 40 -2.10 0.94 -2.46
N ILE A 41 -1.56 1.26 -3.64
CA ILE A 41 -1.36 2.64 -4.07
C ILE A 41 -2.33 2.99 -5.19
N ARG A 42 -2.80 4.24 -5.23
CA ARG A 42 -3.78 4.71 -6.23
C ARG A 42 -3.36 4.50 -7.68
N LYS A 43 -2.05 4.38 -7.95
CA LYS A 43 -1.51 4.10 -9.29
C LYS A 43 -1.77 2.69 -9.81
N GLY A 44 -2.43 1.83 -9.03
CA GLY A 44 -2.90 0.54 -9.51
C GLY A 44 -2.04 -0.66 -9.10
N GLU A 45 -1.14 -0.47 -8.14
CA GLU A 45 -0.26 -1.52 -7.63
C GLU A 45 -0.67 -1.93 -6.21
N ILE A 46 -0.53 -3.22 -5.93
CA ILE A 46 -0.57 -3.78 -4.59
C ILE A 46 0.85 -4.24 -4.25
N TRP A 47 1.38 -3.74 -3.15
CA TRP A 47 2.69 -4.08 -2.62
C TRP A 47 2.54 -5.01 -1.43
N ARG A 48 3.38 -6.05 -1.39
CA ARG A 48 3.54 -6.97 -0.28
C ARG A 48 4.74 -6.52 0.54
N ILE A 49 4.54 -6.29 1.83
CA ILE A 49 5.58 -5.85 2.76
C ILE A 49 5.74 -6.92 3.83
N GLU A 50 6.93 -7.53 3.86
CA GLU A 50 7.31 -8.50 4.87
C GLU A 50 8.10 -7.80 5.97
N ASN A 51 7.87 -8.18 7.22
CA ASN A 51 8.54 -7.62 8.39
C ASN A 51 8.49 -6.07 8.42
N PRO A 52 7.31 -5.44 8.36
CA PRO A 52 7.19 -3.97 8.29
C PRO A 52 7.65 -3.25 9.58
N HIS A 53 8.03 -4.00 10.62
CA HIS A 53 8.46 -3.47 11.93
C HIS A 53 9.98 -3.32 12.08
N VAL A 54 10.74 -3.33 10.97
CA VAL A 54 12.19 -3.10 10.99
C VAL A 54 12.54 -1.69 11.50
N ALA A 55 13.66 -1.61 12.23
CA ALA A 55 14.14 -0.36 12.80
C ALA A 55 14.76 0.58 11.75
N ASP A 56 15.44 0.02 10.75
CA ASP A 56 16.03 0.76 9.63
C ASP A 56 15.22 0.51 8.35
N ARG A 57 14.89 1.60 7.64
CA ARG A 57 14.14 1.54 6.38
C ARG A 57 14.85 0.72 5.30
N LYS A 58 16.18 0.66 5.33
CA LYS A 58 16.95 -0.13 4.35
C LYS A 58 16.69 -1.64 4.47
N ASP A 59 16.20 -2.08 5.63
CA ASP A 59 15.91 -3.49 5.92
C ASP A 59 14.46 -3.86 5.57
N LEU A 60 13.68 -2.91 5.04
CA LEU A 60 12.28 -3.14 4.66
C LEU A 60 12.20 -4.01 3.39
N SER A 61 11.62 -5.21 3.51
CA SER A 61 11.35 -6.09 2.37
C SER A 61 10.02 -5.72 1.72
N MET A 62 10.07 -5.29 0.46
CA MET A 62 8.88 -4.96 -0.34
C MET A 62 8.95 -5.67 -1.69
N SER A 63 7.86 -6.32 -2.08
CA SER A 63 7.69 -6.89 -3.41
C SER A 63 6.36 -6.51 -4.03
N LEU A 64 6.32 -6.44 -5.36
CA LEU A 64 5.08 -6.19 -6.09
C LEU A 64 4.21 -7.46 -6.05
N PHE A 65 2.98 -7.34 -5.57
CA PHE A 65 2.04 -8.45 -5.50
C PHE A 65 1.10 -8.48 -6.70
N ALA A 66 0.57 -7.32 -7.09
CA ALA A 66 -0.31 -7.17 -8.24
C ALA A 66 -0.16 -5.77 -8.84
N SER A 67 -0.47 -5.63 -10.13
CA SER A 67 -0.49 -4.36 -10.84
C SER A 67 -1.59 -4.32 -11.89
N GLY A 68 -1.86 -3.14 -12.45
CA GLY A 68 -2.87 -2.94 -13.49
C GLY A 68 -4.29 -2.70 -12.95
N LEU A 69 -4.45 -2.45 -11.66
CA LEU A 69 -5.75 -2.13 -11.07
C LEU A 69 -6.15 -0.68 -11.37
N HIS A 70 -7.40 -0.46 -11.74
CA HIS A 70 -7.90 0.88 -12.01
C HIS A 70 -8.27 1.60 -10.70
N GLU A 71 -7.32 2.38 -10.18
CA GLU A 71 -7.47 3.20 -8.97
C GLU A 71 -8.03 2.42 -7.77
N PRO A 72 -7.27 1.48 -7.17
CA PRO A 72 -7.70 0.75 -5.99
C PRO A 72 -7.93 1.74 -4.84
N LEU A 73 -9.01 1.55 -4.07
CA LEU A 73 -9.50 2.50 -3.05
C LEU A 73 -9.55 1.90 -1.64
N GLY A 74 -9.30 0.61 -1.49
CA GLY A 74 -9.35 -0.07 -0.21
C GLY A 74 -8.96 -1.53 -0.35
N LEU A 75 -8.47 -2.10 0.75
CA LEU A 75 -8.11 -3.51 0.88
C LEU A 75 -8.83 -4.11 2.08
N LEU A 76 -9.27 -5.36 1.94
CA LEU A 76 -9.81 -6.16 3.03
C LEU A 76 -9.26 -7.59 2.91
N ALA A 77 -8.70 -8.12 3.99
CA ALA A 77 -8.33 -9.52 4.05
C ALA A 77 -9.58 -10.41 4.07
N ASP A 78 -9.56 -11.48 3.29
CA ASP A 78 -10.57 -12.53 3.29
C ASP A 78 -9.90 -13.91 3.30
N GLY A 79 -9.65 -14.44 4.49
CA GLY A 79 -8.80 -15.61 4.68
C GLY A 79 -7.35 -15.31 4.26
N ASN A 80 -6.86 -16.03 3.25
CA ASN A 80 -5.55 -15.81 2.65
C ASN A 80 -5.61 -14.93 1.38
N ASP A 81 -6.80 -14.51 0.97
CA ASP A 81 -7.01 -13.65 -0.18
C ASP A 81 -7.13 -12.18 0.25
N ILE A 82 -7.12 -11.30 -0.74
CA ILE A 82 -7.37 -9.88 -0.55
C ILE A 82 -8.52 -9.46 -1.47
N LEU A 83 -9.52 -8.80 -0.90
CA LEU A 83 -10.53 -8.06 -1.65
C LEU A 83 -10.04 -6.63 -1.86
N VAL A 84 -10.07 -6.18 -3.11
CA VAL A 84 -9.72 -4.82 -3.52
C VAL A 84 -10.98 -4.12 -3.99
N THR A 85 -11.29 -2.98 -3.39
CA THR A 85 -12.39 -2.14 -3.88
C THR A 85 -11.88 -1.12 -4.89
N GLN A 86 -12.58 -1.01 -6.00
CA GLN A 86 -12.42 0.03 -7.01
C GLN A 86 -13.78 0.73 -7.17
N ARG A 87 -13.82 1.84 -7.90
CA ARG A 87 -15.08 2.62 -8.07
C ARG A 87 -16.23 1.79 -8.65
N SER A 88 -15.94 0.88 -9.56
CA SER A 88 -16.92 0.10 -10.33
C SER A 88 -17.00 -1.37 -9.95
N GLU A 89 -16.08 -1.88 -9.13
CA GLU A 89 -15.95 -3.32 -8.88
C GLU A 89 -15.28 -3.65 -7.54
N VAL A 90 -15.43 -4.91 -7.15
CA VAL A 90 -14.66 -5.54 -6.07
C VAL A 90 -13.92 -6.72 -6.66
N THR A 91 -12.60 -6.67 -6.62
CA THR A 91 -11.71 -7.68 -7.21
C THR A 91 -11.12 -8.53 -6.10
N ARG A 92 -11.18 -9.86 -6.24
CA ARG A 92 -10.50 -10.79 -5.34
C ARG A 92 -9.14 -11.16 -5.92
N LEU A 93 -8.07 -10.90 -5.18
CA LEU A 93 -6.72 -11.33 -5.48
C LEU A 93 -6.37 -12.56 -4.63
N ARG A 94 -5.90 -13.61 -5.29
CA ARG A 94 -5.44 -14.86 -4.67
C ARG A 94 -4.13 -15.27 -5.32
N ASP A 95 -3.09 -15.39 -4.51
CA ASP A 95 -1.85 -16.06 -4.91
C ASP A 95 -2.08 -17.57 -4.99
N ARG A 96 -1.58 -18.21 -6.05
CA ARG A 96 -1.71 -19.65 -6.27
C ARG A 96 -0.37 -20.37 -6.40
N ASN A 97 0.75 -19.64 -6.45
CA ASN A 97 2.03 -20.22 -6.84
C ASN A 97 3.26 -19.57 -6.21
N GLY A 98 3.11 -18.55 -5.35
CA GLY A 98 4.23 -17.86 -4.71
C GLY A 98 5.11 -17.16 -5.74
#